data_AF-A0A957H6Z1-F1
#
_entry.id   AF-A0A957H6Z1-F1
#
_cell.length_a   1.000
_cell.length_b   1.000
_cell.length_c   1.000
_cell.angle_alpha   90.00
_cell.angle_beta   90.00
_cell.angle_gamma   90.00
#
_symmetry.space_group_name_H-M   'P 1'
#
loop_
_entity.id
_entity.type
_entity.pdbx_description
1 polymer ?
#
loop_
_entity_poly.entity_id
_entity_poly.type
_entity_poly.pdbx_seq_one_letter_code
_entity_poly.pdbx_strand_id
1 'polypeptide(L)'
;QENPLAPDNRAPADFSARYRERPAWITPGQPTTPPEVTAFRLQFDLPAAATIRVHLSADERYLFYLDGQPVGRGPERGSDQAWFYESHDLSLTRGRHTIVVLVWQMGALGPQAQIGLAGGLLFEAEEPYAELLSTKSAAWQTKPVAGISFRRPDIPVRSPFFVQPIQISDGASYPWGIETGAGAGWEPAIGRREDIAFPFGLYPVHRLQPALLPDQMASPWQGGRIRHVSAAAWTDPQAVVVSAEASLPAEMSGWQALLDESKPLVIPAHTQRQVIIDLEQYVCAYPQLQVSGGKASRITIGWAEALHLDASGKEKGQRDEVEGRTFIALCRDVCLPDGGARRQFEPLWWRAGRFVQLLIETGEMPLTIEAFGLLETRYPLEMTSKFSSSDARLDSVLPVILRGLQMCAHETYMDCPYYEQLMYIGDTRLEALITYVISPDDRLPRKAIFQYERSRLPDGLPQARYPSRDSQVIAPFALWWIGMVYDYAMWRGDHAFVAS
;
A
#
# COMPACT_ATOMS: atom_id res chain seq x y z
N GLN A 1 -18.78 18.48 8.85
CA GLN A 1 -17.67 18.54 9.82
C GLN A 1 -16.79 19.71 9.42
N GLU A 2 -16.38 20.55 10.36
CA GLU A 2 -15.35 21.57 10.11
C GLU A 2 -14.06 20.83 9.71
N ASN A 3 -13.46 21.21 8.59
CA ASN A 3 -12.18 20.65 8.15
C ASN A 3 -11.08 21.49 8.81
N PRO A 4 -10.39 20.99 9.87
CA PRO A 4 -9.35 21.76 10.58
C PRO A 4 -8.16 22.12 9.70
N LEU A 5 -8.00 21.45 8.55
CA LEU A 5 -6.96 21.71 7.55
C LEU A 5 -7.50 22.43 6.31
N ALA A 6 -8.72 22.95 6.33
CA ALA A 6 -9.24 23.74 5.22
C ALA A 6 -8.32 24.94 4.97
N PRO A 7 -7.92 25.20 3.71
CA PRO A 7 -7.16 26.40 3.41
C PRO A 7 -7.99 27.64 3.77
N ASP A 8 -7.55 28.41 4.75
CA ASP A 8 -8.15 29.72 5.06
C ASP A 8 -7.75 30.70 3.94
N ASN A 9 -8.73 31.34 3.30
CA ASN A 9 -8.48 32.34 2.25
C ASN A 9 -8.05 33.72 2.80
N ARG A 10 -8.03 33.93 4.13
CA ARG A 10 -7.57 35.19 4.74
C ARG A 10 -6.06 35.37 4.57
N ALA A 11 -5.64 36.50 4.03
CA ALA A 11 -4.23 36.86 3.92
C ALA A 11 -3.56 36.80 5.32
N PRO A 12 -2.36 36.21 5.47
CA PRO A 12 -1.70 36.12 6.77
C PRO A 12 -1.46 37.51 7.35
N ALA A 13 -1.81 37.71 8.62
CA ALA A 13 -1.63 39.00 9.29
C ALA A 13 -0.16 39.37 9.51
N ASP A 14 0.73 38.36 9.64
CA ASP A 14 2.16 38.54 9.83
C ASP A 14 2.93 37.27 9.39
N PHE A 15 3.77 37.38 8.35
CA PHE A 15 4.62 36.27 7.90
C PHE A 15 5.82 36.00 8.83
N SER A 16 6.13 36.91 9.77
CA SER A 16 7.27 36.83 10.68
C SER A 16 6.93 36.22 12.05
N ALA A 17 5.63 36.03 12.34
CA ALA A 17 5.19 35.35 13.55
C ALA A 17 5.51 33.85 13.47
N ARG A 18 6.16 33.33 14.51
CA ARG A 18 6.58 31.92 14.66
C ARG A 18 5.44 30.90 14.57
N TYR A 19 4.18 31.33 14.62
CA TYR A 19 3.02 30.52 14.34
C TYR A 19 2.52 30.87 12.94
N ARG A 20 2.74 29.99 11.96
CA ARG A 20 2.00 30.10 10.69
C ARG A 20 0.54 29.79 11.00
N GLU A 21 -0.37 30.71 10.74
CA GLU A 21 -1.82 30.51 10.92
C GLU A 21 -2.41 29.41 10.01
N ARG A 22 -1.59 28.83 9.12
CA ARG A 22 -1.97 27.78 8.16
C ARG A 22 -1.09 26.54 8.31
N PRO A 23 -1.64 25.33 8.07
CA PRO A 23 -0.85 24.11 7.96
C PRO A 23 0.29 24.26 6.95
N ALA A 24 1.45 23.66 7.22
CA ALA A 24 2.61 23.75 6.35
C ALA A 24 3.11 22.37 5.95
N TRP A 25 3.21 22.13 4.65
CA TRP A 25 3.91 20.96 4.14
C TRP A 25 5.41 21.13 4.36
N ILE A 26 6.11 20.05 4.69
CA ILE A 26 7.57 20.04 4.83
C ILE A 26 8.21 19.07 3.85
N THR A 27 9.41 19.41 3.40
CA THR A 27 10.23 18.63 2.46
C THR A 27 11.69 18.58 2.92
N PRO A 28 12.53 17.70 2.35
CA PRO A 28 13.97 17.81 2.47
C PRO A 28 14.49 19.18 2.04
N GLY A 29 15.57 19.64 2.67
CA GLY A 29 16.22 20.92 2.35
C GLY A 29 16.86 20.94 0.96
N GLN A 30 17.24 19.77 0.44
CA GLN A 30 17.77 19.60 -0.91
C GLN A 30 16.69 19.01 -1.83
N PRO A 31 16.56 19.49 -3.08
CA PRO A 31 15.66 18.89 -4.04
C PRO A 31 16.01 17.42 -4.28
N THR A 32 14.97 16.60 -4.38
CA THR A 32 15.07 15.17 -4.63
C THR A 32 14.42 14.81 -5.96
N THR A 33 14.74 13.64 -6.50
CA THR A 33 14.18 13.15 -7.78
C THR A 33 13.51 11.80 -7.55
N PRO A 34 12.19 11.70 -7.73
CA PRO A 34 11.49 10.41 -7.66
C PRO A 34 12.01 9.41 -8.73
N PRO A 35 11.97 8.09 -8.44
CA PRO A 35 11.41 7.48 -7.25
C PRO A 35 12.34 7.61 -6.03
N GLU A 36 11.77 7.91 -4.87
CA GLU A 36 12.54 8.09 -3.63
C GLU A 36 11.74 7.77 -2.37
N VAL A 37 12.47 7.60 -1.26
CA VAL A 37 11.91 7.42 0.08
C VAL A 37 12.65 8.35 1.04
N THR A 38 11.90 9.16 1.77
CA THR A 38 12.41 10.12 2.75
C THR A 38 11.80 9.81 4.11
N ALA A 39 12.63 9.72 5.15
CA ALA A 39 12.19 9.67 6.52
C ALA A 39 12.09 11.09 7.08
N PHE A 40 10.97 11.40 7.72
CA PHE A 40 10.77 12.60 8.53
C PHE A 40 10.76 12.19 10.00
N ARG A 41 11.38 12.97 10.88
CA ARG A 41 11.46 12.69 12.32
C ARG A 41 11.16 13.92 13.15
N LEU A 42 10.44 13.70 14.24
CA LEU A 42 10.31 14.63 15.34
C LEU A 42 10.60 13.92 16.66
N GLN A 43 11.42 14.54 17.52
CA GLN A 43 11.63 14.09 18.88
C GLN A 43 11.17 15.17 19.84
N PHE A 44 10.41 14.79 20.85
CA PHE A 44 9.82 15.73 21.80
C PHE A 44 9.69 15.10 23.18
N ASP A 45 9.61 15.95 24.20
CA ASP A 45 9.36 15.56 25.58
C ASP A 45 7.95 15.99 25.97
N LEU A 46 7.15 15.04 26.46
CA LEU A 46 5.80 15.29 26.93
C LEU A 46 5.79 15.44 28.46
N PRO A 47 5.32 16.58 29.02
CA PRO A 47 5.44 16.87 30.45
C PRO A 47 4.49 16.03 31.32
N ALA A 48 3.39 15.54 30.76
CA ALA A 48 2.40 14.69 31.41
C ALA A 48 1.79 13.74 30.37
N ALA A 49 1.23 12.61 30.81
CA ALA A 49 0.51 11.72 29.89
C ALA A 49 -0.67 12.45 29.24
N ALA A 50 -0.90 12.20 27.95
CA ALA A 50 -1.96 12.84 27.18
C ALA A 50 -2.43 11.96 26.02
N THR A 51 -3.67 12.17 25.60
CA THR A 51 -4.15 11.72 24.29
C THR A 51 -4.15 12.91 23.36
N ILE A 52 -3.42 12.82 22.25
CA ILE A 52 -3.22 13.91 21.30
C ILE A 52 -3.81 13.52 19.96
N ARG A 53 -4.81 14.25 19.49
CA ARG A 53 -5.33 14.11 18.13
C ARG A 53 -4.34 14.75 17.15
N VAL A 54 -3.95 13.98 16.14
CA VAL A 54 -3.08 14.42 15.05
C VAL A 54 -3.71 14.13 13.69
N HIS A 55 -3.45 14.98 12.72
CA HIS A 55 -3.86 14.86 11.33
C HIS A 55 -2.63 14.71 10.45
N LEU A 56 -2.64 13.72 9.56
CA LEU A 56 -1.48 13.33 8.80
C LEU A 56 -1.83 13.14 7.32
N SER A 57 -1.00 13.68 6.43
CA SER A 57 -1.04 13.41 5.00
C SER A 57 0.36 13.42 4.41
N ALA A 58 0.52 12.81 3.25
CA ALA A 58 1.77 12.85 2.51
C ALA A 58 1.49 12.85 1.01
N ASP A 59 2.50 13.20 0.22
CA ASP A 59 2.51 13.00 -1.23
C ASP A 59 3.75 12.18 -1.61
N GLU A 60 3.61 10.94 -2.10
CA GLU A 60 2.36 10.27 -2.54
C GLU A 60 1.72 9.41 -1.42
N ARG A 61 2.55 8.86 -0.53
CA ARG A 61 2.16 7.92 0.54
C ARG A 61 3.12 7.97 1.72
N TYR A 62 2.67 7.45 2.87
CA TYR A 62 3.43 7.34 4.09
C TYR A 62 3.24 6.03 4.87
N LEU A 63 4.21 5.76 5.73
CA LEU A 63 4.15 4.80 6.84
C LEU A 63 4.59 5.52 8.12
N PHE A 64 3.70 5.59 9.10
CA PHE A 64 3.84 6.37 10.33
C PHE A 64 4.20 5.47 11.50
N TYR A 65 5.25 5.85 12.23
CA TYR A 65 5.74 5.20 13.44
C TYR A 65 5.74 6.16 14.63
N LEU A 66 5.42 5.60 15.79
CA LEU A 66 5.56 6.23 17.10
C LEU A 66 6.41 5.31 17.98
N ASP A 67 7.55 5.80 18.45
CA ASP A 67 8.52 5.06 19.25
C ASP A 67 8.93 3.70 18.62
N GLY A 68 9.05 3.69 17.28
CA GLY A 68 9.38 2.50 16.50
C GLY A 68 8.22 1.54 16.25
N GLN A 69 7.03 1.79 16.80
CA GLN A 69 5.83 0.99 16.54
C GLN A 69 5.04 1.58 15.38
N PRO A 70 4.58 0.76 14.41
CA PRO A 70 3.74 1.25 13.32
C PRO A 70 2.38 1.71 13.86
N VAL A 71 1.95 2.89 13.43
CA VAL A 71 0.65 3.50 13.80
C VAL A 71 -0.33 3.44 12.64
N GLY A 72 0.10 3.75 11.42
CA GLY A 72 -0.78 3.82 10.26
C GLY A 72 -0.06 3.92 8.92
N ARG A 73 -0.80 3.67 7.84
CA ARG A 73 -0.38 3.81 6.44
C ARG A 73 -1.38 4.71 5.73
N GLY A 74 -0.89 5.59 4.87
CA GLY A 74 -1.76 6.51 4.15
C GLY A 74 -1.02 7.38 3.13
N PRO A 75 -1.57 8.54 2.76
CA PRO A 75 -2.97 8.85 2.98
C PRO A 75 -3.85 7.97 2.11
N GLU A 76 -5.16 7.97 2.35
CA GLU A 76 -6.15 7.44 1.44
C GLU A 76 -5.91 7.97 0.02
N ARG A 77 -6.07 7.10 -0.98
CA ARG A 77 -5.91 7.48 -2.38
C ARG A 77 -6.85 8.62 -2.73
N GLY A 78 -6.30 9.67 -3.33
CA GLY A 78 -7.01 10.86 -3.75
C GLY A 78 -6.45 11.44 -5.05
N SER A 79 -6.77 12.70 -5.29
CA SER A 79 -6.42 13.45 -6.49
C SER A 79 -6.22 14.94 -6.21
N ASP A 80 -5.86 15.71 -7.22
CA ASP A 80 -5.82 17.18 -7.20
C ASP A 80 -7.18 17.81 -6.78
N GLN A 81 -8.30 17.13 -7.05
CA GLN A 81 -9.63 17.61 -6.70
C GLN A 81 -10.11 17.18 -5.29
N ALA A 82 -9.49 16.17 -4.70
CA ALA A 82 -9.76 15.67 -3.36
C ALA A 82 -8.53 14.93 -2.79
N TRP A 83 -7.77 15.60 -1.93
CA TRP A 83 -6.60 15.03 -1.28
C TRP A 83 -6.91 14.70 0.18
N PHE A 84 -6.57 13.51 0.64
CA PHE A 84 -7.01 13.04 1.96
C PHE A 84 -5.94 13.19 3.04
N TYR A 85 -6.40 13.30 4.29
CA TYR A 85 -5.57 13.16 5.49
C TYR A 85 -6.28 12.27 6.52
N GLU A 86 -5.52 11.47 7.24
CA GLU A 86 -6.00 10.61 8.32
C GLU A 86 -5.91 11.35 9.65
N SER A 87 -6.70 10.89 10.63
CA SER A 87 -6.72 11.45 11.97
C SER A 87 -6.48 10.33 12.98
N HIS A 88 -5.45 10.47 13.81
CA HIS A 88 -5.07 9.47 14.82
C HIS A 88 -5.12 10.07 16.23
N ASP A 89 -5.56 9.27 17.19
CA ASP A 89 -5.51 9.62 18.62
C ASP A 89 -4.29 8.94 19.27
N LEU A 90 -3.23 9.71 19.52
CA LEU A 90 -1.98 9.20 20.08
C LEU A 90 -2.05 9.23 21.60
N SER A 91 -2.13 8.06 22.24
CA SER A 91 -2.09 7.95 23.70
C SER A 91 -0.65 7.82 24.18
N LEU A 92 -0.11 8.89 24.76
CA LEU A 92 1.30 9.03 25.14
C LEU A 92 1.46 9.13 26.66
N THR A 93 2.60 8.63 27.15
CA THR A 93 2.97 8.75 28.57
C THR A 93 3.84 9.98 28.80
N ARG A 94 4.10 10.34 30.05
CA ARG A 94 5.11 11.37 30.35
C ARG A 94 6.49 10.85 29.94
N GLY A 95 7.22 11.63 29.15
CA GLY A 95 8.60 11.29 28.78
C GLY A 95 8.94 11.66 27.34
N ARG A 96 10.05 11.12 26.87
CA ARG A 96 10.56 11.35 25.52
C ARG A 96 9.86 10.42 24.53
N HIS A 97 9.38 11.00 23.44
CA HIS A 97 8.77 10.29 22.33
C HIS A 97 9.46 10.64 21.01
N THR A 98 9.43 9.71 20.06
CA THR A 98 9.92 9.90 18.71
C THR A 98 8.85 9.52 17.70
N ILE A 99 8.49 10.47 16.84
CA ILE A 99 7.68 10.22 15.66
C ILE A 99 8.62 10.07 14.46
N VAL A 100 8.37 9.04 13.65
CA VAL A 100 8.98 8.89 12.32
C VAL A 100 7.89 8.67 11.29
N VAL A 101 7.97 9.37 10.16
CA VAL A 101 7.08 9.14 9.02
C VAL A 101 7.96 8.87 7.80
N LEU A 102 7.89 7.67 7.24
CA LEU A 102 8.50 7.36 5.96
C LEU A 102 7.54 7.81 4.87
N VAL A 103 7.97 8.71 4.00
CA VAL A 103 7.21 9.20 2.84
C VAL A 103 7.92 8.77 1.57
N TRP A 104 7.17 8.27 0.60
CA TRP A 104 7.73 7.91 -0.70
C TRP A 104 6.98 8.54 -1.85
N GLN A 105 7.74 8.82 -2.90
CA GLN A 105 7.24 9.33 -4.18
C GLN A 105 7.75 8.42 -5.27
N MET A 106 6.89 8.01 -6.19
CA MET A 106 7.26 7.08 -7.25
C MET A 106 7.52 7.77 -8.58
N GLY A 107 7.03 9.00 -8.76
CA GLY A 107 7.18 9.76 -10.00
C GLY A 107 6.64 8.99 -11.20
N ALA A 108 7.45 8.88 -12.26
CA ALA A 108 7.05 8.17 -13.48
C ALA A 108 6.89 6.65 -13.31
N LEU A 109 7.34 6.09 -12.18
CA LEU A 109 7.16 4.66 -11.87
C LEU A 109 5.89 4.39 -11.04
N GLY A 110 5.14 5.42 -10.63
CA GLY A 110 3.97 5.24 -9.78
C GLY A 110 2.85 4.42 -10.42
N PRO A 111 2.04 3.70 -9.61
CA PRO A 111 0.81 3.09 -10.07
C PRO A 111 -0.09 4.09 -10.80
N GLN A 112 -0.88 3.62 -11.76
CA GLN A 112 -1.76 4.48 -12.55
C GLN A 112 -2.82 5.17 -11.69
N ALA A 113 -3.28 4.50 -10.64
CA ALA A 113 -4.26 5.05 -9.71
C ALA A 113 -3.63 5.97 -8.65
N GLN A 114 -2.30 6.05 -8.57
CA GLN A 114 -1.61 6.89 -7.59
C GLN A 114 -1.24 8.26 -8.21
N ILE A 115 -1.84 9.31 -7.66
CA ILE A 115 -1.58 10.69 -8.04
C ILE A 115 -0.48 11.25 -7.14
N GLY A 116 0.43 12.02 -7.72
CA GLY A 116 1.41 12.85 -7.01
C GLY A 116 1.45 14.24 -7.65
N LEU A 117 1.54 15.27 -6.82
CA LEU A 117 1.44 16.68 -7.21
C LEU A 117 2.70 17.45 -6.79
N ALA A 118 2.96 17.49 -5.49
CA ALA A 118 4.16 18.03 -4.89
C ALA A 118 4.48 17.23 -3.62
N GLY A 119 5.52 16.41 -3.70
CA GLY A 119 5.96 15.52 -2.63
C GLY A 119 6.29 16.19 -1.31
N GLY A 120 5.87 15.60 -0.20
CA GLY A 120 6.16 16.12 1.15
C GLY A 120 5.32 15.47 2.24
N LEU A 121 5.48 15.97 3.46
CA LEU A 121 4.75 15.56 4.65
C LEU A 121 3.92 16.72 5.20
N LEU A 122 2.69 16.43 5.62
CA LEU A 122 1.87 17.29 6.46
C LEU A 122 1.53 16.54 7.76
N PHE A 123 1.85 17.12 8.90
CA PHE A 123 1.49 16.56 10.20
C PHE A 123 1.05 17.70 11.12
N GLU A 124 -0.20 17.70 11.56
CA GLU A 124 -0.78 18.76 12.39
C GLU A 124 -1.43 18.18 13.64
N ALA A 125 -1.02 18.66 14.82
CA ALA A 125 -1.68 18.31 16.07
C ALA A 125 -2.75 19.35 16.43
N GLU A 126 -3.83 18.90 17.07
CA GLU A 126 -4.81 19.81 17.67
C GLU A 126 -4.22 20.53 18.90
N GLU A 127 -4.77 21.69 19.24
CA GLU A 127 -4.40 22.43 20.44
C GLU A 127 -4.68 21.60 21.71
N PRO A 128 -3.82 21.69 22.75
CA PRO A 128 -2.71 22.63 22.94
C PRO A 128 -1.34 22.13 22.40
N TYR A 129 -1.31 21.06 21.59
CA TYR A 129 -0.06 20.39 21.20
C TYR A 129 0.45 20.80 19.81
N ALA A 130 -0.24 21.71 19.13
CA ALA A 130 0.13 22.18 17.79
C ALA A 130 1.57 22.73 17.75
N GLU A 131 1.96 23.56 18.71
CA GLU A 131 3.33 24.10 18.77
C GLU A 131 4.39 22.99 18.90
N LEU A 132 4.07 21.94 19.67
CA LEU A 132 5.00 20.86 19.98
C LEU A 132 5.20 19.90 18.81
N LEU A 133 4.15 19.65 18.01
CA LEU A 133 4.13 18.53 17.05
C LEU A 133 3.92 18.93 15.59
N SER A 134 3.23 20.03 15.31
CA SER A 134 2.84 20.35 13.93
C SER A 134 4.03 20.69 13.03
N THR A 135 3.95 20.37 11.75
CA THR A 135 4.97 20.69 10.74
C THR A 135 5.12 22.21 10.52
N LYS A 136 4.09 22.99 10.83
CA LYS A 136 4.14 24.46 10.78
C LYS A 136 4.97 25.13 11.88
N SER A 137 5.28 24.43 12.96
CA SER A 137 5.83 24.99 14.21
C SER A 137 7.02 24.20 14.77
N ALA A 138 6.95 22.87 14.78
CA ALA A 138 7.94 22.00 15.38
C ALA A 138 9.17 21.81 14.50
N ALA A 139 10.32 21.53 15.12
CA ALA A 139 11.61 21.38 14.45
C ALA A 139 11.79 19.97 13.84
N TRP A 140 10.99 19.66 12.83
CA TRP A 140 11.10 18.40 12.08
C TRP A 140 12.44 18.27 11.34
N GLN A 141 12.91 17.04 11.23
CA GLN A 141 14.12 16.70 10.49
C GLN A 141 13.81 15.67 9.41
N THR A 142 14.63 15.62 8.36
CA THR A 142 14.51 14.68 7.25
C THR A 142 15.80 13.92 7.02
N LYS A 143 15.69 12.75 6.39
CA LYS A 143 16.82 11.97 5.91
C LYS A 143 16.39 11.07 4.75
N PRO A 144 17.19 10.92 3.68
CA PRO A 144 16.90 9.94 2.63
C PRO A 144 17.02 8.51 3.19
N VAL A 145 16.07 7.64 2.82
CA VAL A 145 16.11 6.21 3.15
C VAL A 145 16.80 5.48 2.02
N ALA A 146 18.12 5.34 2.15
CA ALA A 146 18.92 4.54 1.24
C ALA A 146 18.52 3.05 1.30
N GLY A 147 18.91 2.29 0.29
CA GLY A 147 18.65 0.85 0.22
C GLY A 147 17.24 0.46 -0.23
N ILE A 148 16.33 1.40 -0.49
CA ILE A 148 15.06 1.11 -1.17
C ILE A 148 15.12 1.71 -2.58
N SER A 149 14.90 0.88 -3.60
CA SER A 149 14.81 1.33 -5.00
C SER A 149 13.70 0.60 -5.75
N PHE A 150 13.29 1.16 -6.89
CA PHE A 150 12.15 0.68 -7.66
C PHE A 150 12.50 0.50 -9.13
N ARG A 151 11.88 -0.49 -9.76
CA ARG A 151 11.96 -0.68 -11.22
C ARG A 151 10.69 -1.30 -11.80
N ARG A 152 10.46 -1.07 -13.08
CA ARG A 152 9.39 -1.77 -13.80
C ARG A 152 9.78 -3.23 -14.04
N PRO A 153 8.80 -4.13 -14.21
CA PRO A 153 9.05 -5.47 -14.72
C PRO A 153 9.68 -5.41 -16.11
N ASP A 154 10.60 -6.32 -16.41
CA ASP A 154 11.33 -6.39 -17.69
C ASP A 154 10.49 -6.98 -18.85
N ILE A 155 9.16 -7.10 -18.66
CA ILE A 155 8.26 -7.79 -19.59
C ILE A 155 7.94 -6.86 -20.75
N PRO A 156 7.94 -7.36 -22.01
CA PRO A 156 7.36 -6.63 -23.13
C PRO A 156 5.92 -6.24 -22.80
N VAL A 157 5.55 -4.99 -23.08
CA VAL A 157 4.29 -4.26 -22.76
C VAL A 157 2.99 -4.91 -23.30
N ARG A 158 2.82 -6.22 -23.23
CA ARG A 158 1.65 -6.95 -23.72
C ARG A 158 0.62 -7.26 -22.63
N SER A 159 1.00 -7.15 -21.35
CA SER A 159 0.06 -7.28 -20.22
C SER A 159 -0.04 -5.93 -19.51
N PRO A 160 -1.27 -5.47 -19.18
CA PRO A 160 -1.44 -4.24 -18.40
C PRO A 160 -0.71 -4.37 -17.06
N PHE A 161 0.11 -3.37 -16.75
CA PHE A 161 0.82 -3.27 -15.48
C PHE A 161 0.70 -1.83 -14.99
N PHE A 162 -0.33 -1.60 -14.19
CA PHE A 162 -0.65 -0.28 -13.64
C PHE A 162 -0.53 -0.24 -12.12
N VAL A 163 -0.03 -1.31 -11.52
CA VAL A 163 0.24 -1.45 -10.09
C VAL A 163 1.66 -0.99 -9.74
N GLN A 164 2.00 -1.09 -8.45
CA GLN A 164 3.29 -0.68 -7.93
C GLN A 164 4.47 -1.42 -8.58
N PRO A 165 5.59 -0.74 -8.89
CA PRO A 165 6.82 -1.35 -9.37
C PRO A 165 7.40 -2.38 -8.37
N ILE A 166 8.35 -3.15 -8.90
CA ILE A 166 9.22 -4.04 -8.13
C ILE A 166 10.02 -3.19 -7.15
N GLN A 167 9.99 -3.56 -5.86
CA GLN A 167 10.86 -2.99 -4.85
C GLN A 167 12.13 -3.85 -4.70
N ILE A 168 13.29 -3.19 -4.62
CA ILE A 168 14.55 -3.80 -4.22
C ILE A 168 14.96 -3.17 -2.89
N SER A 169 15.10 -4.02 -1.88
CA SER A 169 15.55 -3.67 -0.53
C SER A 169 16.97 -4.18 -0.31
N ASP A 170 17.95 -3.28 -0.37
CA ASP A 170 19.35 -3.52 -0.07
C ASP A 170 19.65 -3.24 1.41
N GLY A 171 19.81 -4.32 2.17
CA GLY A 171 20.10 -4.24 3.59
C GLY A 171 21.47 -3.62 3.91
N ALA A 172 22.43 -3.64 3.00
CA ALA A 172 23.74 -3.04 3.26
C ALA A 172 23.68 -1.51 3.27
N SER A 173 22.77 -0.95 2.45
CA SER A 173 22.53 0.48 2.33
C SER A 173 21.40 0.99 3.24
N TYR A 174 20.50 0.09 3.67
CA TYR A 174 19.35 0.47 4.49
C TYR A 174 19.76 1.04 5.86
N PRO A 175 19.22 2.20 6.29
CA PRO A 175 19.56 2.82 7.56
C PRO A 175 18.84 2.12 8.74
N TRP A 176 19.25 0.90 9.08
CA TRP A 176 18.62 0.10 10.14
C TRP A 176 18.40 0.89 11.45
N GLY A 177 17.15 0.86 11.94
CA GLY A 177 16.70 1.63 13.10
C GLY A 177 16.07 2.99 12.75
N ILE A 178 15.92 3.31 11.47
CA ILE A 178 15.27 4.56 11.01
C ILE A 178 13.88 4.75 11.59
N GLU A 179 13.12 3.66 11.79
CA GLU A 179 11.76 3.63 12.34
C GLU A 179 11.71 4.13 13.79
N THR A 180 12.82 3.97 14.53
CA THR A 180 13.00 4.49 15.89
C THR A 180 13.62 5.89 15.91
N GLY A 181 13.89 6.46 14.74
CA GLY A 181 14.58 7.73 14.57
C GLY A 181 16.09 7.64 14.87
N ALA A 182 16.69 6.45 14.85
CA ALA A 182 18.10 6.25 15.13
C ALA A 182 19.00 6.69 13.96
N GLY A 183 20.33 6.64 14.20
CA GLY A 183 21.35 6.94 13.20
C GLY A 183 21.67 8.43 13.03
N ALA A 184 22.78 8.70 12.34
CA ALA A 184 23.24 10.04 12.00
C ALA A 184 22.69 10.52 10.64
N GLY A 185 22.96 11.77 10.27
CA GLY A 185 22.62 12.34 8.95
C GLY A 185 21.19 12.88 8.83
N TRP A 186 20.57 13.25 9.95
CA TRP A 186 19.28 13.94 9.96
C TRP A 186 19.51 15.45 9.77
N GLU A 187 18.84 16.03 8.78
CA GLU A 187 18.94 17.45 8.44
C GLU A 187 17.60 18.17 8.73
N PRO A 188 17.57 19.48 9.00
CA PRO A 188 16.32 20.20 9.20
C PRO A 188 15.39 20.09 7.97
N ALA A 189 14.10 19.82 8.22
CA ALA A 189 13.08 19.91 7.19
C ALA A 189 12.81 21.39 6.84
N ILE A 190 12.43 21.65 5.59
CA ILE A 190 12.05 22.99 5.14
C ILE A 190 10.56 23.06 4.88
N GLY A 191 9.93 24.16 5.28
CA GLY A 191 8.52 24.40 4.98
C GLY A 191 8.32 24.79 3.52
N ARG A 192 7.46 24.06 2.81
CA ARG A 192 7.01 24.37 1.47
C ARG A 192 5.72 25.19 1.52
N ARG A 193 5.63 26.16 0.62
CA ARG A 193 4.41 26.92 0.36
C ARG A 193 3.41 26.05 -0.41
N GLU A 194 2.14 26.08 -0.01
CA GLU A 194 1.11 25.14 -0.48
C GLU A 194 0.16 25.75 -1.53
N ASP A 195 0.49 26.93 -2.04
CA ASP A 195 -0.26 27.63 -3.08
C ASP A 195 0.61 27.95 -4.30
N ILE A 196 0.05 27.67 -5.48
CA ILE A 196 0.62 28.03 -6.78
C ILE A 196 0.19 29.46 -7.08
N ALA A 197 1.17 30.37 -7.16
CA ALA A 197 0.93 31.74 -7.57
C ALA A 197 0.83 31.84 -9.10
N PHE A 198 -0.33 32.27 -9.59
CA PHE A 198 -0.58 32.57 -10.98
C PHE A 198 -0.88 34.08 -11.13
N PRO A 199 -0.63 34.73 -12.28
CA PRO A 199 -0.87 36.17 -12.45
C PRO A 199 -2.29 36.66 -12.09
N PHE A 200 -3.27 35.77 -12.05
CA PHE A 200 -4.67 36.09 -11.77
C PHE A 200 -5.26 35.32 -10.57
N GLY A 201 -4.45 34.68 -9.72
CA GLY A 201 -4.96 33.98 -8.53
C GLY A 201 -3.96 33.08 -7.80
N LEU A 202 -4.36 32.63 -6.60
CA LEU A 202 -3.67 31.61 -5.81
C LEU A 202 -4.52 30.34 -5.79
N TYR A 203 -3.91 29.18 -6.01
CA TYR A 203 -4.60 27.88 -5.97
C TYR A 203 -3.86 26.93 -5.02
N PRO A 204 -4.54 26.20 -4.13
CA PRO A 204 -3.89 25.18 -3.31
C PRO A 204 -3.36 24.05 -4.18
N VAL A 205 -2.18 23.51 -3.86
CA VAL A 205 -1.64 22.31 -4.52
C VAL A 205 -2.47 21.09 -4.13
N HIS A 206 -2.63 20.84 -2.83
CA HIS A 206 -3.47 19.76 -2.31
C HIS A 206 -4.80 20.32 -1.77
N ARG A 207 -5.92 19.80 -2.29
CA ARG A 207 -7.26 20.10 -1.76
C ARG A 207 -7.61 19.16 -0.62
N LEU A 208 -7.06 19.46 0.56
CA LEU A 208 -7.17 18.64 1.76
C LEU A 208 -8.62 18.42 2.22
N GLN A 209 -8.94 17.16 2.54
CA GLN A 209 -10.20 16.68 3.10
C GLN A 209 -9.92 15.57 4.11
N PRO A 210 -10.75 15.42 5.16
CA PRO A 210 -10.67 14.25 6.02
C PRO A 210 -10.83 12.97 5.20
N ALA A 211 -10.05 11.95 5.54
CA ALA A 211 -10.25 10.56 5.12
C ALA A 211 -11.73 10.14 5.33
N LEU A 212 -12.29 9.44 4.34
CA LEU A 212 -13.72 9.07 4.34
C LEU A 212 -13.95 7.62 4.78
N LEU A 213 -12.88 6.83 4.87
CA LEU A 213 -12.89 5.43 5.23
C LEU A 213 -12.17 5.22 6.57
N PRO A 214 -12.44 4.11 7.27
CA PRO A 214 -11.56 3.65 8.32
C PRO A 214 -10.19 3.23 7.75
N ASP A 215 -9.22 3.08 8.64
CA ASP A 215 -7.94 2.45 8.32
C ASP A 215 -8.18 1.09 7.64
N GLN A 216 -7.31 0.78 6.67
CA GLN A 216 -7.28 -0.56 6.10
C GLN A 216 -6.93 -1.57 7.21
N MET A 217 -7.55 -2.75 7.11
CA MET A 217 -7.18 -3.88 7.93
C MET A 217 -5.69 -4.18 7.74
N ALA A 218 -4.99 -4.55 8.81
CA ALA A 218 -3.61 -5.01 8.77
C ALA A 218 -3.49 -6.20 9.74
N SER A 219 -3.76 -7.40 9.24
CA SER A 219 -3.87 -8.60 10.08
C SER A 219 -2.90 -9.68 9.60
N PRO A 220 -2.17 -10.37 10.50
CA PRO A 220 -1.35 -11.51 10.11
C PRO A 220 -2.22 -12.57 9.43
N TRP A 221 -1.87 -12.90 8.19
CA TRP A 221 -2.51 -14.00 7.46
C TRP A 221 -2.07 -15.33 8.07
N GLN A 222 -3.04 -16.21 8.28
CA GLN A 222 -2.82 -17.55 8.80
C GLN A 222 -3.17 -18.56 7.71
N GLY A 223 -2.23 -19.45 7.41
CA GLY A 223 -2.43 -20.55 6.47
C GLY A 223 -1.66 -20.42 5.16
N GLY A 224 -1.86 -21.43 4.33
CA GLY A 224 -1.09 -21.68 3.14
C GLY A 224 -0.32 -22.99 3.24
N ARG A 225 0.01 -23.56 2.09
CA ARG A 225 0.63 -24.87 1.96
C ARG A 225 1.86 -24.78 1.07
N ILE A 226 2.95 -25.38 1.52
CA ILE A 226 4.12 -25.59 0.67
C ILE A 226 3.77 -26.61 -0.41
N ARG A 227 3.70 -26.16 -1.65
CA ARG A 227 3.39 -27.00 -2.83
C ARG A 227 4.64 -27.57 -3.47
N HIS A 228 5.75 -26.85 -3.38
CA HIS A 228 6.99 -27.23 -4.05
C HIS A 228 8.20 -26.67 -3.31
N VAL A 229 9.27 -27.46 -3.26
CA VAL A 229 10.62 -27.03 -2.88
C VAL A 229 11.59 -27.71 -3.84
N SER A 230 12.50 -26.97 -4.45
CA SER A 230 13.52 -27.53 -5.34
C SER A 230 14.86 -26.81 -5.23
N ALA A 231 15.93 -27.53 -5.55
CA ALA A 231 17.21 -26.93 -5.91
C ALA A 231 17.12 -26.47 -7.37
N ALA A 232 16.71 -25.23 -7.62
CA ALA A 232 16.61 -24.73 -8.99
C ALA A 232 17.75 -23.77 -9.30
N ALA A 233 18.37 -23.95 -10.47
CA ALA A 233 19.22 -22.95 -11.12
C ALA A 233 18.42 -22.31 -12.24
N TRP A 234 17.58 -21.33 -11.91
CA TRP A 234 16.90 -20.51 -12.91
C TRP A 234 17.92 -19.57 -13.57
N THR A 235 17.80 -19.41 -14.89
CA THR A 235 18.55 -18.38 -15.64
C THR A 235 17.80 -17.05 -15.66
N ASP A 236 16.48 -17.11 -15.65
CA ASP A 236 15.59 -15.96 -15.57
C ASP A 236 14.66 -16.10 -14.34
N PRO A 237 14.83 -15.28 -13.29
CA PRO A 237 13.97 -15.31 -12.11
C PRO A 237 12.53 -14.80 -12.38
N GLN A 238 12.22 -14.39 -13.61
CA GLN A 238 10.89 -13.93 -13.99
C GLN A 238 9.94 -15.07 -14.41
N ALA A 239 10.47 -16.11 -15.04
CA ALA A 239 9.70 -17.23 -15.56
C ALA A 239 10.39 -18.55 -15.16
N VAL A 240 9.96 -19.11 -14.04
CA VAL A 240 10.61 -20.30 -13.46
C VAL A 240 9.69 -21.50 -13.55
N VAL A 241 10.15 -22.53 -14.24
CA VAL A 241 9.44 -23.82 -14.36
C VAL A 241 9.50 -24.55 -13.01
N VAL A 242 8.37 -25.09 -12.59
CA VAL A 242 8.30 -26.04 -11.47
C VAL A 242 8.68 -27.42 -11.98
N SER A 243 9.84 -27.90 -11.55
CA SER A 243 10.39 -29.19 -12.01
C SER A 243 10.45 -30.22 -10.88
N ALA A 244 9.81 -31.36 -11.11
CA ALA A 244 9.87 -32.55 -10.27
C ALA A 244 11.28 -33.12 -10.14
N GLU A 245 12.11 -33.00 -11.19
CA GLU A 245 13.47 -33.57 -11.21
C GLU A 245 14.39 -32.94 -10.15
N ALA A 246 14.18 -31.65 -9.88
CA ALA A 246 14.96 -30.88 -8.91
C ALA A 246 14.31 -30.83 -7.51
N SER A 247 13.20 -31.56 -7.31
CA SER A 247 12.41 -31.47 -6.08
C SER A 247 13.17 -31.96 -4.84
N LEU A 248 12.93 -31.29 -3.72
CA LEU A 248 13.50 -31.56 -2.41
C LEU A 248 12.37 -31.84 -1.40
N PRO A 249 11.63 -32.96 -1.55
CA PRO A 249 10.47 -33.25 -0.71
C PRO A 249 10.82 -33.33 0.79
N ALA A 250 12.05 -33.73 1.14
CA ALA A 250 12.53 -33.78 2.51
C ALA A 250 12.56 -32.39 3.19
N GLU A 251 12.74 -31.31 2.42
CA GLU A 251 12.76 -29.93 2.97
C GLU A 251 11.36 -29.36 3.19
N MET A 252 10.31 -29.90 2.55
CA MET A 252 8.95 -29.33 2.58
C MET A 252 8.40 -29.17 4.01
N SER A 253 8.65 -30.13 4.89
CA SER A 253 8.19 -30.05 6.28
C SER A 253 8.86 -28.91 7.07
N GLY A 254 10.12 -28.60 6.77
CA GLY A 254 10.83 -27.46 7.36
C GLY A 254 10.25 -26.13 6.89
N TRP A 255 9.94 -26.02 5.60
CA TRP A 255 9.28 -24.84 5.02
C TRP A 255 7.85 -24.66 5.55
N GLN A 256 7.11 -25.75 5.74
CA GLN A 256 5.77 -25.69 6.32
C GLN A 256 5.83 -25.26 7.79
N ALA A 257 6.78 -25.78 8.58
CA ALA A 257 6.98 -25.35 9.96
C ALA A 257 7.45 -23.88 10.08
N LEU A 258 8.20 -23.37 9.09
CA LEU A 258 8.52 -21.94 9.01
C LEU A 258 7.24 -21.10 8.85
N LEU A 259 6.31 -21.54 8.00
CA LEU A 259 5.06 -20.83 7.74
C LEU A 259 4.08 -20.91 8.92
N ASP A 260 3.91 -22.10 9.51
CA ASP A 260 2.89 -22.36 10.53
C ASP A 260 3.34 -21.94 11.94
N GLU A 261 4.63 -22.10 12.25
CA GLU A 261 5.18 -21.97 13.61
C GLU A 261 6.27 -20.90 13.72
N SER A 262 6.62 -20.20 12.63
CA SER A 262 7.80 -19.32 12.56
C SER A 262 9.08 -20.02 13.04
N LYS A 263 9.22 -21.31 12.72
CA LYS A 263 10.41 -22.08 13.05
C LYS A 263 11.56 -21.71 12.09
N PRO A 264 12.70 -21.20 12.59
CA PRO A 264 13.77 -20.75 11.71
C PRO A 264 14.33 -21.87 10.82
N LEU A 265 14.64 -21.52 9.57
CA LEU A 265 15.21 -22.42 8.57
C LEU A 265 16.58 -21.90 8.10
N VAL A 266 17.59 -22.77 8.13
CA VAL A 266 18.93 -22.44 7.62
C VAL A 266 19.08 -22.95 6.19
N ILE A 267 19.44 -22.05 5.29
CA ILE A 267 19.77 -22.32 3.90
C ILE A 267 21.29 -22.26 3.77
N PRO A 268 21.94 -23.39 3.39
CA PRO A 268 23.40 -23.45 3.29
C PRO A 268 23.95 -22.45 2.27
N ALA A 269 25.20 -22.02 2.48
CA ALA A 269 25.94 -21.22 1.52
C ALA A 269 26.02 -21.90 0.14
N HIS A 270 26.13 -21.11 -0.93
CA HIS A 270 26.24 -21.58 -2.31
C HIS A 270 25.10 -22.48 -2.79
N THR A 271 23.90 -22.28 -2.26
CA THR A 271 22.71 -22.99 -2.71
C THR A 271 21.69 -22.07 -3.34
N GLN A 272 20.81 -22.68 -4.14
CA GLN A 272 19.61 -22.04 -4.65
C GLN A 272 18.38 -22.84 -4.22
N ARG A 273 17.29 -22.13 -3.90
CA ARG A 273 16.00 -22.73 -3.54
C ARG A 273 14.86 -22.01 -4.26
N GLN A 274 14.02 -22.78 -4.94
CA GLN A 274 12.70 -22.35 -5.35
C GLN A 274 11.69 -22.96 -4.38
N VAL A 275 10.82 -22.13 -3.81
CA VAL A 275 9.72 -22.56 -2.94
C VAL A 275 8.43 -21.99 -3.49
N ILE A 276 7.37 -22.81 -3.56
CA ILE A 276 6.03 -22.35 -3.95
C ILE A 276 5.08 -22.56 -2.79
N ILE A 277 4.46 -21.47 -2.38
CA ILE A 277 3.45 -21.40 -1.34
C ILE A 277 2.11 -21.16 -2.04
N ASP A 278 1.14 -22.02 -1.79
CA ASP A 278 -0.25 -21.82 -2.18
C ASP A 278 -1.00 -21.32 -0.96
N LEU A 279 -1.49 -20.09 -1.01
CA LEU A 279 -2.25 -19.47 0.08
C LEU A 279 -3.68 -20.04 0.18
N GLU A 280 -4.07 -20.93 -0.74
CA GLU A 280 -5.37 -21.60 -0.85
C GLU A 280 -6.55 -20.64 -1.12
N GLN A 281 -6.31 -19.34 -0.97
CA GLN A 281 -7.21 -18.24 -1.26
C GLN A 281 -6.44 -17.12 -1.99
N TYR A 282 -7.19 -16.19 -2.58
CA TYR A 282 -6.62 -14.97 -3.12
C TYR A 282 -6.37 -13.98 -1.97
N VAL A 283 -5.18 -13.41 -1.86
CA VAL A 283 -4.79 -12.53 -0.75
C VAL A 283 -4.12 -11.28 -1.27
N CYS A 284 -4.46 -10.13 -0.69
CA CYS A 284 -3.73 -8.87 -0.78
C CYS A 284 -2.94 -8.66 0.51
N ALA A 285 -1.61 -8.65 0.46
CA ALA A 285 -0.78 -8.58 1.67
C ALA A 285 0.60 -7.94 1.46
N TYR A 286 1.18 -7.45 2.56
CA TYR A 286 2.59 -7.11 2.63
C TYR A 286 3.39 -8.35 3.04
N PRO A 287 4.30 -8.87 2.20
CA PRO A 287 5.20 -9.95 2.62
C PRO A 287 6.21 -9.44 3.65
N GLN A 288 6.29 -10.15 4.78
CA GLN A 288 7.16 -9.85 5.91
C GLN A 288 8.21 -10.95 6.04
N LEU A 289 9.47 -10.60 5.79
CA LEU A 289 10.59 -11.54 5.81
C LEU A 289 11.61 -11.10 6.86
N GLN A 290 11.87 -11.96 7.84
CA GLN A 290 12.94 -11.76 8.82
C GLN A 290 14.09 -12.74 8.55
N VAL A 291 15.31 -12.22 8.46
CA VAL A 291 16.50 -13.03 8.15
C VAL A 291 17.69 -12.70 9.04
N SER A 292 18.57 -13.69 9.23
CA SER A 292 19.88 -13.53 9.85
C SER A 292 20.97 -14.10 8.95
N GLY A 293 22.13 -13.43 8.89
CA GLY A 293 23.24 -13.87 8.03
C GLY A 293 22.93 -13.64 6.54
N GLY A 294 23.42 -14.53 5.68
CA GLY A 294 23.14 -14.47 4.25
C GLY A 294 23.71 -13.25 3.53
N LYS A 295 24.86 -12.72 3.96
CA LYS A 295 25.53 -11.63 3.22
C LYS A 295 25.75 -12.05 1.77
N ALA A 296 25.44 -11.15 0.84
CA ALA A 296 25.50 -11.38 -0.61
C ALA A 296 24.49 -12.43 -1.13
N SER A 297 23.50 -12.80 -0.33
CA SER A 297 22.35 -13.56 -0.81
C SER A 297 21.35 -12.66 -1.53
N ARG A 298 20.51 -13.26 -2.36
CA ARG A 298 19.37 -12.64 -3.02
C ARG A 298 18.12 -13.46 -2.73
N ILE A 299 17.06 -12.79 -2.30
CA ILE A 299 15.75 -13.40 -2.07
C ILE A 299 14.75 -12.65 -2.93
N THR A 300 14.10 -13.33 -3.88
CA THR A 300 13.04 -12.77 -4.71
C THR A 300 11.70 -13.36 -4.29
N ILE A 301 10.72 -12.49 -4.03
CA ILE A 301 9.37 -12.85 -3.59
C ILE A 301 8.42 -12.50 -4.73
N GLY A 302 8.06 -13.51 -5.54
CA GLY A 302 7.15 -13.39 -6.66
C GLY A 302 5.72 -13.74 -6.28
N TRP A 303 4.75 -13.07 -6.90
CA TRP A 303 3.33 -13.36 -6.72
C TRP A 303 2.69 -13.78 -8.03
N ALA A 304 1.68 -14.66 -7.96
CA ALA A 304 0.86 -15.04 -9.09
C ALA A 304 -0.55 -15.44 -8.67
N GLU A 305 -1.54 -15.18 -9.53
CA GLU A 305 -2.90 -15.69 -9.34
C GLU A 305 -3.05 -17.15 -9.74
N ALA A 306 -2.22 -17.59 -10.70
CA ALA A 306 -2.13 -18.94 -11.24
C ALA A 306 -0.83 -19.06 -12.06
N LEU A 307 -0.36 -20.29 -12.26
CA LEU A 307 0.81 -20.58 -13.09
C LEU A 307 0.41 -20.78 -14.57
N HIS A 308 1.38 -20.64 -15.45
CA HIS A 308 1.21 -20.76 -16.91
C HIS A 308 1.61 -22.14 -17.41
N LEU A 309 1.09 -22.51 -18.58
CA LEU A 309 1.46 -23.77 -19.24
C LEU A 309 2.94 -23.79 -19.66
N ASP A 310 3.49 -22.62 -20.00
CA ASP A 310 4.87 -22.44 -20.43
C ASP A 310 5.39 -21.02 -20.15
N ALA A 311 6.65 -20.77 -20.50
CA ALA A 311 7.31 -19.47 -20.32
C ALA A 311 6.82 -18.35 -21.28
N SER A 312 5.96 -18.66 -22.25
CA SER A 312 5.37 -17.62 -23.11
C SER A 312 4.34 -16.77 -22.36
N GLY A 313 3.77 -17.30 -21.27
CA GLY A 313 2.77 -16.62 -20.45
C GLY A 313 1.41 -16.40 -21.12
N LYS A 314 1.16 -17.02 -22.28
CA LYS A 314 -0.10 -16.82 -23.03
C LYS A 314 -1.27 -17.60 -22.46
N GLU A 315 -1.01 -18.81 -21.97
CA GLU A 315 -2.05 -19.73 -21.52
C GLU A 315 -1.81 -20.12 -20.06
N LYS A 316 -2.87 -20.02 -19.27
CA LYS A 316 -2.93 -20.52 -17.90
C LYS A 316 -3.62 -21.89 -17.92
N GLY A 317 -3.07 -22.85 -17.18
CA GLY A 317 -3.66 -24.19 -17.05
C GLY A 317 -4.79 -24.21 -16.02
N GLN A 318 -5.08 -25.40 -15.50
CA GLN A 318 -5.96 -25.51 -14.34
C GLN A 318 -5.31 -24.80 -13.15
N ARG A 319 -6.05 -23.91 -12.48
CA ARG A 319 -5.48 -22.94 -11.53
C ARG A 319 -4.85 -23.56 -10.27
N ASP A 320 -5.08 -24.85 -9.99
CA ASP A 320 -4.52 -25.55 -8.84
C ASP A 320 -3.27 -26.40 -9.17
N GLU A 321 -2.95 -26.57 -10.45
CA GLU A 321 -1.77 -27.31 -10.88
C GLU A 321 -0.52 -26.45 -10.77
N VAL A 322 0.53 -27.02 -10.17
CA VAL A 322 1.82 -26.35 -9.94
C VAL A 322 2.95 -27.09 -10.65
N GLU A 323 2.98 -28.42 -10.54
CA GLU A 323 4.03 -29.25 -11.15
C GLU A 323 4.02 -29.17 -12.68
N GLY A 324 5.21 -29.02 -13.28
CA GLY A 324 5.36 -28.85 -14.73
C GLY A 324 4.80 -27.54 -15.29
N ARG A 325 4.33 -26.61 -14.43
CA ARG A 325 3.86 -25.27 -14.84
C ARG A 325 4.98 -24.25 -14.70
N THR A 326 4.80 -23.10 -15.34
CA THR A 326 5.73 -21.97 -15.23
C THR A 326 5.15 -20.89 -14.33
N PHE A 327 5.89 -20.58 -13.25
CA PHE A 327 5.60 -19.43 -12.42
C PHE A 327 6.09 -18.17 -13.12
N ILE A 328 5.18 -17.24 -13.44
CA ILE A 328 5.51 -15.95 -14.03
C ILE A 328 5.10 -14.86 -13.04
N ALA A 329 6.10 -14.22 -12.44
CA ALA A 329 5.90 -13.16 -11.46
C ALA A 329 5.97 -11.79 -12.14
N LEU A 330 4.82 -11.15 -12.39
CA LEU A 330 4.81 -9.76 -12.88
C LEU A 330 5.34 -8.83 -11.78
N CYS A 331 4.80 -8.98 -10.58
CA CYS A 331 5.32 -8.34 -9.36
C CYS A 331 6.28 -9.30 -8.65
N ARG A 332 7.52 -8.86 -8.42
CA ARG A 332 8.51 -9.59 -7.66
C ARG A 332 9.38 -8.64 -6.84
N ASP A 333 9.34 -8.72 -5.53
CA ASP A 333 10.20 -7.89 -4.68
C ASP A 333 11.52 -8.61 -4.41
N VAL A 334 12.60 -7.86 -4.23
CA VAL A 334 13.94 -8.39 -4.02
C VAL A 334 14.48 -7.90 -2.68
N CYS A 335 14.96 -8.82 -1.85
CA CYS A 335 15.68 -8.53 -0.62
C CYS A 335 17.14 -8.96 -0.79
N LEU A 336 18.07 -8.07 -0.42
CA LEU A 336 19.51 -8.32 -0.41
C LEU A 336 20.01 -8.22 1.05
N PRO A 337 20.17 -9.34 1.77
CA PRO A 337 20.62 -9.31 3.16
C PRO A 337 22.08 -8.86 3.30
N ASP A 338 22.37 -8.13 4.39
CA ASP A 338 23.70 -7.57 4.69
C ASP A 338 24.59 -8.50 5.54
N GLY A 339 24.05 -9.62 6.02
CA GLY A 339 24.70 -10.51 6.99
C GLY A 339 24.35 -10.22 8.45
N GLY A 340 23.57 -9.16 8.73
CA GLY A 340 23.13 -8.82 10.07
C GLY A 340 22.15 -9.83 10.65
N ALA A 341 21.91 -9.74 11.96
CA ALA A 341 20.92 -10.57 12.63
C ALA A 341 19.53 -9.93 12.56
N ARG A 342 18.50 -10.74 12.36
CA ARG A 342 17.08 -10.39 12.44
C ARG A 342 16.71 -9.12 11.64
N ARG A 343 17.26 -9.00 10.42
CA ARG A 343 16.88 -7.97 9.47
C ARG A 343 15.45 -8.20 9.01
N GLN A 344 14.60 -7.18 9.16
CA GLN A 344 13.21 -7.21 8.72
C GLN A 344 13.08 -6.55 7.36
N PHE A 345 12.56 -7.28 6.38
CA PHE A 345 12.22 -6.77 5.06
C PHE A 345 10.70 -6.79 4.88
N GLU A 346 10.15 -5.65 4.47
CA GLU A 346 8.76 -5.49 4.06
C GLU A 346 8.71 -4.45 2.92
N PRO A 347 7.96 -4.69 1.84
CA PRO A 347 7.79 -3.69 0.80
C PRO A 347 6.87 -2.55 1.25
N LEU A 348 7.07 -1.35 0.69
CA LEU A 348 6.22 -0.18 0.96
C LEU A 348 4.80 -0.32 0.38
N TRP A 349 4.56 -1.34 -0.44
CA TRP A 349 3.28 -1.61 -1.07
C TRP A 349 2.93 -3.09 -0.99
N TRP A 350 1.65 -3.37 -0.86
CA TRP A 350 1.15 -4.74 -0.81
C TRP A 350 1.22 -5.41 -2.19
N ARG A 351 1.07 -6.73 -2.19
CA ARG A 351 1.02 -7.59 -3.38
C ARG A 351 -0.26 -8.41 -3.35
N ALA A 352 -0.66 -8.93 -4.49
CA ALA A 352 -1.88 -9.71 -4.63
C ALA A 352 -1.62 -11.06 -5.31
N GLY A 353 -2.42 -12.05 -5.00
CA GLY A 353 -2.41 -13.34 -5.69
C GLY A 353 -2.78 -14.50 -4.78
N ARG A 354 -2.67 -15.71 -5.33
CA ARG A 354 -2.89 -16.97 -4.58
C ARG A 354 -1.57 -17.69 -4.30
N PHE A 355 -0.61 -17.59 -5.22
CA PHE A 355 0.67 -18.26 -5.11
C PHE A 355 1.78 -17.26 -4.84
N VAL A 356 2.65 -17.62 -3.90
CA VAL A 356 3.89 -16.89 -3.60
C VAL A 356 5.06 -17.80 -3.94
N GLN A 357 6.04 -17.27 -4.66
CA GLN A 357 7.29 -17.94 -4.95
C GLN A 357 8.44 -17.25 -4.21
N LEU A 358 9.23 -18.04 -3.48
CA LEU A 358 10.51 -17.61 -2.96
C LEU A 358 11.61 -18.19 -3.85
N LEU A 359 12.41 -17.32 -4.46
CA LEU A 359 13.64 -17.68 -5.15
C LEU A 359 14.81 -17.17 -4.32
N ILE A 360 15.60 -18.08 -3.78
CA ILE A 360 16.68 -17.76 -2.85
C ILE A 360 17.99 -18.22 -3.46
N GLU A 361 18.97 -17.33 -3.51
CA GLU A 361 20.33 -17.60 -3.94
C GLU A 361 21.27 -17.15 -2.82
N THR A 362 21.97 -18.08 -2.19
CA THR A 362 22.88 -17.75 -1.08
C THR A 362 24.31 -17.60 -1.56
N GLY A 363 25.02 -16.59 -1.04
CA GLY A 363 26.46 -16.45 -1.24
C GLY A 363 27.29 -17.35 -0.31
N GLU A 364 28.50 -16.90 0.04
CA GLU A 364 29.44 -17.59 0.93
C GLU A 364 28.91 -17.77 2.36
N MET A 365 28.00 -16.90 2.80
CA MET A 365 27.42 -16.94 4.14
C MET A 365 26.06 -17.64 4.08
N PRO A 366 25.82 -18.67 4.92
CA PRO A 366 24.50 -19.29 5.01
C PRO A 366 23.46 -18.26 5.47
N LEU A 367 22.24 -18.41 4.97
CA LEU A 367 21.10 -17.54 5.26
C LEU A 367 20.17 -18.27 6.22
N THR A 368 19.80 -17.64 7.33
CA THR A 368 18.71 -18.11 8.18
C THR A 368 17.47 -17.30 7.87
N ILE A 369 16.38 -17.95 7.48
CA ILE A 369 15.05 -17.34 7.46
C ILE A 369 14.45 -17.57 8.85
N GLU A 370 14.36 -16.49 9.62
CA GLU A 370 13.83 -16.51 10.98
C GLU A 370 12.31 -16.61 10.97
N ALA A 371 11.67 -15.86 10.06
CA ALA A 371 10.23 -15.87 9.86
C ALA A 371 9.88 -15.42 8.44
N PHE A 372 8.83 -16.00 7.87
CA PHE A 372 8.17 -15.51 6.67
C PHE A 372 6.67 -15.49 6.92
N GLY A 373 6.07 -14.31 6.85
CA GLY A 373 4.64 -14.11 7.06
C GLY A 373 4.07 -13.12 6.05
N LEU A 374 2.75 -13.00 6.06
CA LEU A 374 2.02 -12.03 5.25
C LEU A 374 1.14 -11.19 6.17
N LEU A 375 1.18 -9.88 6.00
CA LEU A 375 0.26 -8.96 6.65
C LEU A 375 -0.86 -8.63 5.66
N GLU A 376 -2.00 -9.30 5.80
CA GLU A 376 -3.17 -9.09 4.95
C GLU A 376 -3.69 -7.65 5.11
N THR A 377 -4.00 -7.02 3.97
CA THR A 377 -4.58 -5.68 3.92
C THR A 377 -5.76 -5.60 2.97
N ARG A 378 -6.82 -4.93 3.42
CA ARG A 378 -8.03 -4.62 2.65
C ARG A 378 -8.91 -3.65 3.42
N TYR A 379 -9.94 -3.12 2.77
CA TYR A 379 -11.06 -2.51 3.46
C TYR A 379 -11.77 -3.55 4.36
N PRO A 380 -12.17 -3.20 5.60
CA PRO A 380 -12.78 -4.14 6.55
C PRO A 380 -14.26 -4.44 6.23
N LEU A 381 -14.57 -4.75 4.97
CA LEU A 381 -15.90 -5.18 4.54
C LEU A 381 -16.14 -6.64 4.95
N GLU A 382 -17.15 -6.84 5.79
CA GLU A 382 -17.65 -8.15 6.17
C GLU A 382 -19.11 -8.31 5.76
N MET A 383 -19.50 -9.55 5.45
CA MET A 383 -20.90 -9.89 5.23
C MET A 383 -21.63 -10.00 6.58
N THR A 384 -22.43 -8.98 6.90
CA THR A 384 -23.28 -8.96 8.10
C THR A 384 -24.70 -9.48 7.83
N SER A 385 -25.08 -9.62 6.56
CA SER A 385 -26.36 -10.22 6.16
C SER A 385 -26.29 -11.75 6.14
N LYS A 386 -27.44 -12.40 5.89
CA LYS A 386 -27.54 -13.87 5.78
C LYS A 386 -28.14 -14.24 4.44
N PHE A 387 -27.55 -15.25 3.80
CA PHE A 387 -28.05 -15.87 2.59
C PHE A 387 -28.24 -17.37 2.83
N SER A 388 -29.31 -17.94 2.29
CA SER A 388 -29.56 -19.38 2.33
C SER A 388 -30.31 -19.81 1.08
N SER A 389 -29.95 -20.95 0.52
CA SER A 389 -30.63 -21.56 -0.63
C SER A 389 -30.78 -23.06 -0.43
N SER A 390 -31.76 -23.67 -1.10
CA SER A 390 -31.86 -25.13 -1.19
C SER A 390 -30.86 -25.72 -2.19
N ASP A 391 -30.22 -24.89 -3.03
CA ASP A 391 -29.18 -25.31 -3.98
C ASP A 391 -27.80 -25.17 -3.33
N ALA A 392 -27.24 -26.30 -2.88
CA ALA A 392 -25.94 -26.36 -2.19
C ALA A 392 -24.77 -25.83 -3.04
N ARG A 393 -24.91 -25.70 -4.37
CA ARG A 393 -23.87 -25.10 -5.21
C ARG A 393 -23.65 -23.63 -4.87
N LEU A 394 -24.70 -22.91 -4.48
CA LEU A 394 -24.58 -21.49 -4.12
C LEU A 394 -23.79 -21.29 -2.84
N ASP A 395 -23.91 -22.21 -1.87
CA ASP A 395 -23.12 -22.18 -0.63
C ASP A 395 -21.61 -22.32 -0.92
N SER A 396 -21.23 -23.09 -1.94
CA SER A 396 -19.83 -23.25 -2.34
C SER A 396 -19.24 -22.04 -3.07
N VAL A 397 -20.06 -21.24 -3.74
CA VAL A 397 -19.60 -20.10 -4.56
C VAL A 397 -19.58 -18.80 -3.75
N LEU A 398 -20.46 -18.67 -2.75
CA LEU A 398 -20.56 -17.44 -1.95
C LEU A 398 -19.23 -17.01 -1.30
N PRO A 399 -18.41 -17.90 -0.70
CA PRO A 399 -17.11 -17.50 -0.16
C PRO A 399 -16.17 -16.94 -1.22
N VAL A 400 -16.22 -17.45 -2.45
CA VAL A 400 -15.38 -16.97 -3.57
C VAL A 400 -15.82 -15.58 -4.02
N ILE A 401 -17.14 -15.34 -4.12
CA ILE A 401 -17.69 -14.02 -4.47
C ILE A 401 -17.32 -13.00 -3.39
N LEU A 402 -17.56 -13.33 -2.12
CA LEU A 402 -17.25 -12.43 -1.00
C LEU A 402 -15.74 -12.13 -0.96
N ARG A 403 -14.91 -13.16 -1.13
CA ARG A 403 -13.45 -12.98 -1.13
C ARG A 403 -12.99 -12.11 -2.30
N GLY A 404 -13.56 -12.31 -3.49
CA GLY A 404 -13.28 -11.46 -4.65
C GLY A 404 -13.58 -9.99 -4.37
N LEU A 405 -14.78 -9.69 -3.84
CA LEU A 405 -15.16 -8.33 -3.45
C LEU A 405 -14.24 -7.75 -2.36
N GLN A 406 -13.90 -8.54 -1.34
CA GLN A 406 -12.99 -8.11 -0.27
C GLN A 406 -11.60 -7.76 -0.78
N MET A 407 -11.07 -8.52 -1.75
CA MET A 407 -9.76 -8.25 -2.36
C MET A 407 -9.79 -7.06 -3.32
N CYS A 408 -10.96 -6.77 -3.91
CA CYS A 408 -11.17 -5.57 -4.72
C CYS A 408 -11.62 -4.34 -3.93
N ALA A 409 -11.68 -4.40 -2.59
CA ALA A 409 -12.07 -3.29 -1.73
C ALA A 409 -10.90 -2.85 -0.84
N HIS A 410 -10.39 -1.64 -1.09
CA HIS A 410 -9.31 -1.01 -0.32
C HIS A 410 -9.68 0.45 -0.01
N GLU A 411 -8.82 1.41 -0.36
CA GLU A 411 -9.11 2.84 -0.28
C GLU A 411 -10.10 3.29 -1.36
N THR A 412 -10.27 2.46 -2.39
CA THR A 412 -11.24 2.52 -3.47
C THR A 412 -11.74 1.10 -3.74
N TYR A 413 -12.83 0.97 -4.48
CA TYR A 413 -13.04 -0.27 -5.23
C TYR A 413 -11.98 -0.41 -6.34
N MET A 414 -11.83 -1.58 -6.93
CA MET A 414 -10.93 -1.79 -8.07
C MET A 414 -11.36 -2.95 -8.94
N ASP A 415 -11.12 -2.84 -10.24
CA ASP A 415 -11.33 -3.90 -11.22
C ASP A 415 -10.57 -5.19 -10.87
N CYS A 416 -9.29 -5.07 -10.49
CA CYS A 416 -8.50 -6.19 -10.01
C CYS A 416 -7.30 -5.75 -9.16
N PRO A 417 -6.87 -6.56 -8.17
CA PRO A 417 -5.76 -6.16 -7.30
C PRO A 417 -4.36 -6.40 -7.90
N TYR A 418 -4.23 -7.35 -8.84
CA TYR A 418 -2.94 -7.80 -9.37
C TYR A 418 -2.41 -6.98 -10.55
N TYR A 419 -3.28 -6.55 -11.48
CA TYR A 419 -2.84 -5.92 -12.74
C TYR A 419 -3.02 -4.40 -12.77
N GLU A 420 -4.13 -3.90 -12.22
CA GLU A 420 -4.56 -2.53 -12.47
C GLU A 420 -4.75 -1.67 -11.22
N GLN A 421 -5.49 -2.18 -10.22
CA GLN A 421 -5.90 -1.43 -9.03
C GLN A 421 -6.65 -0.13 -9.35
N LEU A 422 -7.47 -0.13 -10.41
CA LEU A 422 -8.19 1.04 -10.91
C LEU A 422 -9.68 0.96 -10.59
N MET A 423 -10.24 2.02 -10.03
CA MET A 423 -11.68 2.10 -9.71
C MET A 423 -12.46 2.49 -10.97
N TYR A 424 -12.87 1.50 -11.77
CA TYR A 424 -13.68 1.69 -12.97
C TYR A 424 -15.17 1.74 -12.63
N ILE A 425 -15.92 2.71 -13.19
CA ILE A 425 -17.33 2.94 -12.82
C ILE A 425 -18.21 1.68 -13.04
N GLY A 426 -17.97 0.95 -14.13
CA GLY A 426 -18.75 -0.25 -14.44
C GLY A 426 -18.64 -1.34 -13.38
N ASP A 427 -17.41 -1.68 -13.03
CA ASP A 427 -17.04 -2.63 -12.00
C ASP A 427 -17.58 -2.16 -10.65
N THR A 428 -17.31 -0.90 -10.30
CA THR A 428 -17.71 -0.30 -9.03
C THR A 428 -19.21 -0.31 -8.79
N ARG A 429 -20.03 -0.14 -9.84
CA ARG A 429 -21.49 -0.22 -9.67
C ARG A 429 -21.92 -1.61 -9.21
N LEU A 430 -21.36 -2.67 -9.80
CA LEU A 430 -21.67 -4.05 -9.43
C LEU A 430 -21.17 -4.36 -8.01
N GLU A 431 -19.94 -3.95 -7.70
CA GLU A 431 -19.33 -4.12 -6.38
C GLU A 431 -20.11 -3.39 -5.28
N ALA A 432 -20.57 -2.17 -5.54
CA ALA A 432 -21.40 -1.40 -4.63
C ALA A 432 -22.77 -2.05 -4.39
N LEU A 433 -23.43 -2.58 -5.44
CA LEU A 433 -24.69 -3.29 -5.30
C LEU A 433 -24.53 -4.57 -4.46
N ILE A 434 -23.44 -5.32 -4.63
CA ILE A 434 -23.16 -6.48 -3.76
C ILE A 434 -22.94 -5.99 -2.32
N THR A 435 -22.17 -4.92 -2.12
CA THR A 435 -21.93 -4.32 -0.80
C THR A 435 -23.23 -3.95 -0.09
N TYR A 436 -24.19 -3.33 -0.80
CA TYR A 436 -25.50 -3.00 -0.22
C TYR A 436 -26.31 -4.20 0.24
N VAL A 437 -26.15 -5.35 -0.43
CA VAL A 437 -26.81 -6.62 -0.07
C VAL A 437 -26.14 -7.29 1.14
N ILE A 438 -24.81 -7.22 1.24
CA ILE A 438 -24.06 -7.96 2.28
C ILE A 438 -23.89 -7.18 3.58
N SER A 439 -23.94 -5.85 3.54
CA SER A 439 -23.61 -4.98 4.67
C SER A 439 -24.40 -3.68 4.68
N PRO A 440 -24.71 -3.08 5.85
CA PRO A 440 -25.20 -1.72 5.93
C PRO A 440 -24.10 -0.68 5.67
N ASP A 441 -22.83 -1.07 5.69
CA ASP A 441 -21.71 -0.18 5.43
C ASP A 441 -21.81 0.45 4.03
N ASP A 442 -21.77 1.76 3.98
CA ASP A 442 -21.95 2.54 2.76
C ASP A 442 -20.82 3.55 2.52
N ARG A 443 -19.78 3.53 3.37
CA ARG A 443 -18.66 4.47 3.31
C ARG A 443 -17.89 4.35 2.00
N LEU A 444 -17.55 3.12 1.59
CA LEU A 444 -16.83 2.87 0.34
C LEU A 444 -17.68 3.20 -0.91
N PRO A 445 -18.95 2.77 -1.02
CA PRO A 445 -19.86 3.24 -2.08
C PRO A 445 -20.02 4.77 -2.14
N ARG A 446 -20.22 5.42 -0.99
CA ARG A 446 -20.37 6.88 -0.87
C ARG A 446 -19.10 7.59 -1.35
N LYS A 447 -17.92 7.13 -0.92
CA LYS A 447 -16.63 7.65 -1.40
C LYS A 447 -16.46 7.46 -2.90
N ALA A 448 -16.87 6.32 -3.45
CA ALA A 448 -16.77 6.08 -4.88
C ALA A 448 -17.62 7.08 -5.70
N ILE A 449 -18.88 7.28 -5.31
CA ILE A 449 -19.77 8.27 -5.94
C ILE A 449 -19.16 9.67 -5.86
N PHE A 450 -18.65 10.04 -4.68
CA PHE A 450 -18.00 11.32 -4.45
C PHE A 450 -16.77 11.53 -5.35
N GLN A 451 -15.91 10.53 -5.48
CA GLN A 451 -14.72 10.63 -6.33
C GLN A 451 -15.05 10.71 -7.83
N TYR A 452 -16.08 10.00 -8.30
CA TYR A 452 -16.52 10.12 -9.68
C TYR A 452 -17.12 11.49 -9.99
N GLU A 453 -17.83 12.11 -9.05
CA GLU A 453 -18.29 13.50 -9.18
C GLU A 453 -17.10 14.44 -9.42
N ARG A 454 -16.03 14.30 -8.62
CA ARG A 454 -14.80 15.08 -8.76
C ARG A 454 -14.01 14.82 -10.03
N SER A 455 -14.27 13.72 -10.72
CA SER A 455 -13.62 13.36 -11.97
C SER A 455 -14.21 14.04 -13.20
N ARG A 456 -15.34 14.74 -13.07
CA ARG A 456 -16.09 15.33 -14.19
C ARG A 456 -15.25 16.30 -15.01
N LEU A 457 -15.28 16.10 -16.31
CA LEU A 457 -14.63 16.94 -17.30
C LEU A 457 -15.51 18.16 -17.65
N PRO A 458 -14.98 19.18 -18.35
CA PRO A 458 -15.74 20.38 -18.71
C PRO A 458 -17.01 20.13 -19.55
N ASP A 459 -17.09 19.01 -20.26
CA ASP A 459 -18.28 18.57 -21.00
C ASP A 459 -19.33 17.87 -20.11
N GLY A 460 -19.03 17.72 -18.82
CA GLY A 460 -19.88 17.14 -17.80
C GLY A 460 -19.72 15.62 -17.60
N LEU A 461 -18.95 14.92 -18.44
CA LEU A 461 -18.75 13.48 -18.33
C LEU A 461 -17.73 13.15 -17.22
N PRO A 462 -18.02 12.20 -16.31
CA PRO A 462 -17.01 11.67 -15.40
C PRO A 462 -15.99 10.81 -16.17
N GLN A 463 -14.79 10.70 -15.62
CA GLN A 463 -13.79 9.76 -16.13
C GLN A 463 -14.23 8.33 -15.84
N ALA A 464 -13.94 7.41 -16.75
CA ALA A 464 -14.31 5.99 -16.64
C ALA A 464 -13.67 5.29 -15.44
N ARG A 465 -12.51 5.79 -14.99
CA ARG A 465 -11.78 5.34 -13.82
C ARG A 465 -11.17 6.54 -13.10
N TYR A 466 -11.29 6.59 -11.77
CA TYR A 466 -10.77 7.71 -10.98
C TYR A 466 -10.51 7.31 -9.52
N PRO A 467 -9.44 7.78 -8.87
CA PRO A 467 -8.39 8.64 -9.39
C PRO A 467 -7.46 7.86 -10.35
N SER A 468 -6.95 8.55 -11.37
CA SER A 468 -6.08 7.98 -12.39
C SER A 468 -5.18 9.08 -12.97
N ARG A 469 -3.92 8.74 -13.25
CA ARG A 469 -2.94 9.65 -13.87
C ARG A 469 -3.28 9.98 -15.32
N ASP A 470 -4.07 9.12 -15.97
CA ASP A 470 -4.55 9.30 -17.34
C ASP A 470 -6.05 9.54 -17.32
N SER A 471 -6.47 10.57 -18.05
CA SER A 471 -7.87 10.82 -18.33
C SER A 471 -8.40 9.81 -19.35
N GLN A 472 -9.45 9.08 -18.98
CA GLN A 472 -10.14 8.16 -19.87
C GLN A 472 -11.65 8.34 -19.74
N VAL A 473 -12.37 8.34 -20.87
CA VAL A 473 -13.83 8.42 -20.91
C VAL A 473 -14.38 7.22 -21.66
N ILE A 474 -15.38 6.56 -21.06
CA ILE A 474 -16.16 5.49 -21.67
C ILE A 474 -17.62 5.94 -21.53
N ALA A 475 -18.26 6.33 -22.63
CA ALA A 475 -19.57 7.00 -22.56
C ALA A 475 -20.65 6.22 -21.76
N PRO A 476 -20.78 4.88 -21.90
CA PRO A 476 -21.69 4.10 -21.05
C PRO A 476 -21.41 4.20 -19.54
N PHE A 477 -20.16 4.40 -19.13
CA PHE A 477 -19.78 4.47 -17.72
C PHE A 477 -20.33 5.72 -17.05
N ALA A 478 -20.43 6.84 -17.78
CA ALA A 478 -21.09 8.04 -17.29
C ALA A 478 -22.56 7.78 -16.92
N LEU A 479 -23.26 6.96 -17.71
CA LEU A 479 -24.65 6.55 -17.41
C LEU A 479 -24.71 5.61 -16.20
N TRP A 480 -23.72 4.74 -16.03
CA TRP A 480 -23.63 3.86 -14.86
C TRP A 480 -23.36 4.63 -13.58
N TRP A 481 -22.60 5.72 -13.61
CA TRP A 481 -22.44 6.61 -12.46
C TRP A 481 -23.77 7.23 -12.03
N ILE A 482 -24.60 7.69 -12.97
CA ILE A 482 -25.97 8.15 -12.66
C ILE A 482 -26.78 7.00 -12.02
N GLY A 483 -26.63 5.78 -12.56
CA GLY A 483 -27.19 4.57 -11.97
C GLY A 483 -26.74 4.33 -10.54
N MET A 484 -25.45 4.50 -10.23
CA MET A 484 -24.91 4.36 -8.87
C MET A 484 -25.51 5.37 -7.89
N VAL A 485 -25.69 6.63 -8.31
CA VAL A 485 -26.34 7.66 -7.49
C VAL A 485 -27.80 7.27 -7.19
N TYR A 486 -28.53 6.80 -8.20
CA TYR A 486 -29.89 6.28 -8.03
C TYR A 486 -29.91 5.04 -7.10
N ASP A 487 -29.01 4.08 -7.32
CA ASP A 487 -28.90 2.87 -6.52
C ASP A 487 -28.64 3.23 -5.05
N TYR A 488 -27.70 4.13 -4.77
CA TYR A 488 -27.42 4.61 -3.41
C TYR A 488 -28.66 5.27 -2.77
N ALA A 489 -29.36 6.14 -3.50
CA ALA A 489 -30.58 6.79 -3.02
C ALA A 489 -31.65 5.76 -2.61
N MET A 490 -31.83 4.72 -3.44
CA MET A 490 -32.81 3.65 -3.18
C MET A 490 -32.42 2.72 -2.04
N TRP A 491 -31.14 2.38 -1.92
CA TRP A 491 -30.64 1.41 -0.93
C TRP A 491 -30.36 2.03 0.44
N ARG A 492 -29.99 3.32 0.51
CA ARG A 492 -29.58 4.00 1.75
C ARG A 492 -30.53 5.11 2.19
N GLY A 493 -31.30 5.70 1.28
CA GLY A 493 -32.23 6.78 1.62
C GLY A 493 -31.57 8.08 2.10
N ASP A 494 -30.24 8.23 1.96
CA ASP A 494 -29.51 9.46 2.28
C ASP A 494 -29.66 10.48 1.14
N HIS A 495 -30.84 11.09 1.09
CA HIS A 495 -31.18 12.12 0.10
C HIS A 495 -30.34 13.39 0.24
N ALA A 496 -29.78 13.66 1.42
CA ALA A 496 -28.95 14.84 1.65
C ALA A 496 -27.61 14.70 0.90
N PHE A 497 -26.98 13.52 0.95
CA PHE A 497 -25.78 13.23 0.15
C PHE A 497 -26.07 13.23 -1.35
N VAL A 498 -27.22 12.69 -1.77
CA VAL A 498 -27.59 12.65 -3.19
C VAL A 498 -27.84 14.05 -3.77
N ALA A 499 -28.28 14.99 -2.94
CA ALA A 499 -28.57 16.37 -3.35
C ALA A 499 -27.35 17.31 -3.33
N SER A 500 -26.28 16.94 -2.61
CA SER A 500 -25.02 17.71 -2.54
C SER A 500 -24.17 17.48 -3.78
#